data_AF-A0A7S0X8C9-F1
#
_entry.id   AF-A0A7S0X8C9-F1
#
_cell.length_a   1.000
_cell.length_b   1.000
_cell.length_c   1.000
_cell.angle_alpha   90.00
_cell.angle_beta   90.00
_cell.angle_gamma   90.00
#
_symmetry.space_group_name_H-M   'P 1'
#
loop_
_entity.id
_entity.type
_entity.pdbx_description
1 polymer ?
#
loop_
_entity_poly.entity_id
_entity_poly.type
_entity_poly.pdbx_seq_one_letter_code
_entity_poly.pdbx_strand_id
1 'polypeptide(L)'
;AMAANGYTPEEVVVAGGATRSPLWLQIHADVAGVPFKRTKCADAPALGAAILAAVAAGCYPDVAAAVAAMVHDDSVVHPRPEVHALYAAPYAAYKATYPALKALMHQQGRQGGSAVAAKDAPPGPGPQARICPSLLAADQGNLAGEVSRMLAEGADWLHVDIMDGHFVPNLTIGPPVVEHLRSQAPEAFLDCHLSCSNPAGLVDGLSKAKASSVTFHTEALGNDVVAAAALAARIRSLGMRAGVALKPGTPEEIVFPLLDASPSAVDMVLCLTVEPGFGGQSFMHSVLPKVTALRRRYPGLDIQVDGGVNPLTAAAAAAAGANVLVAGSAVFGAQDPASVIAALRDAVIGAKEQMPWLAPLLCQPQMLSPRS
;
A
#
# COMPACT_ATOMS: atom_id res chain seq x y z
N ALA A 1 -10.58 14.09 -27.51
CA ALA A 1 -9.42 13.42 -28.12
C ALA A 1 -9.82 12.66 -29.38
N MET A 2 -10.70 11.64 -29.31
CA MET A 2 -11.14 10.88 -30.49
C MET A 2 -11.80 11.74 -31.58
N ALA A 3 -12.78 12.58 -31.21
CA ALA A 3 -13.43 13.50 -32.15
C ALA A 3 -12.47 14.54 -32.77
N ALA A 4 -11.45 14.96 -32.03
CA ALA A 4 -10.42 15.87 -32.54
C ALA A 4 -9.49 15.21 -33.57
N ASN A 5 -9.48 13.87 -33.62
CA ASN A 5 -8.77 13.06 -34.62
C ASN A 5 -9.74 12.51 -35.70
N GLY A 6 -10.95 13.05 -35.81
CA GLY A 6 -11.94 12.65 -36.83
C GLY A 6 -12.73 11.38 -36.49
N TYR A 7 -12.61 10.84 -35.27
CA TYR A 7 -13.34 9.64 -34.86
C TYR A 7 -14.53 10.00 -33.97
N THR A 8 -15.73 9.72 -34.45
CA THR A 8 -16.96 9.79 -33.65
C THR A 8 -17.35 8.36 -33.28
N PRO A 9 -17.26 7.96 -32.00
CA PRO A 9 -17.66 6.62 -31.60
C PRO A 9 -19.16 6.43 -31.83
N GLU A 10 -19.53 5.38 -32.53
CA GLU A 10 -20.93 5.02 -32.82
C GLU A 10 -21.50 4.08 -31.76
N GLU A 11 -20.64 3.31 -31.08
CA GLU A 11 -20.99 2.39 -30.01
C GLU A 11 -19.82 2.22 -29.02
N VAL A 12 -20.12 1.75 -27.82
CA VAL A 12 -19.14 1.42 -26.78
C VAL A 12 -19.29 -0.03 -26.36
N VAL A 13 -18.24 -0.84 -26.50
CA VAL A 13 -18.21 -2.21 -25.99
C VAL A 13 -17.71 -2.21 -24.55
N VAL A 14 -18.48 -2.81 -23.64
CA VAL A 14 -18.20 -2.87 -22.21
C VAL A 14 -17.96 -4.30 -21.78
N ALA A 15 -16.82 -4.51 -21.12
CA ALA A 15 -16.44 -5.75 -20.44
C ALA A 15 -16.04 -5.44 -18.99
N GLY A 16 -15.77 -6.46 -18.18
CA GLY A 16 -15.33 -6.27 -16.79
C GLY A 16 -16.47 -6.03 -15.80
N GLY A 17 -16.11 -5.57 -14.60
CA GLY A 17 -17.05 -5.31 -13.49
C GLY A 17 -18.17 -4.32 -13.82
N ALA A 18 -17.94 -3.40 -14.76
CA ALA A 18 -18.94 -2.45 -15.25
C ALA A 18 -20.18 -3.15 -15.86
N THR A 19 -20.02 -4.36 -16.40
CA THR A 19 -21.13 -5.14 -16.96
C THR A 19 -22.12 -5.64 -15.89
N ARG A 20 -21.77 -5.59 -14.60
CA ARG A 20 -22.59 -6.15 -13.51
C ARG A 20 -23.74 -5.25 -13.08
N SER A 21 -23.74 -3.97 -13.46
CA SER A 21 -24.78 -3.00 -13.06
C SER A 21 -25.54 -2.46 -14.27
N PRO A 22 -26.78 -2.94 -14.52
CA PRO A 22 -27.63 -2.41 -15.58
C PRO A 22 -27.90 -0.91 -15.46
N LEU A 23 -28.08 -0.43 -14.22
CA LEU A 23 -28.29 0.99 -13.95
C LEU A 23 -27.07 1.83 -14.33
N TRP A 24 -25.86 1.36 -13.99
CA TRP A 24 -24.63 2.07 -14.32
C TRP A 24 -24.44 2.19 -15.84
N LEU A 25 -24.69 1.09 -16.57
CA LEU A 25 -24.64 1.08 -18.04
C LEU A 25 -25.68 2.03 -18.65
N GLN A 26 -26.90 2.04 -18.12
CA GLN A 26 -27.94 2.96 -18.60
C GLN A 26 -27.55 4.42 -18.40
N ILE A 27 -27.01 4.79 -17.24
CA ILE A 27 -26.54 6.16 -16.97
C ILE A 27 -25.44 6.54 -17.97
N HIS A 28 -24.48 5.65 -18.23
CA HIS A 28 -23.36 5.96 -19.14
C HIS A 28 -23.82 6.06 -20.59
N ALA A 29 -24.71 5.18 -21.04
CA ALA A 29 -25.33 5.29 -22.36
C ALA A 29 -26.08 6.63 -22.49
N ASP A 30 -26.93 6.96 -21.52
CA ASP A 30 -27.71 8.21 -21.50
C ASP A 30 -26.81 9.45 -21.51
N VAL A 31 -25.70 9.45 -20.76
CA VAL A 31 -24.76 10.59 -20.73
C VAL A 31 -23.94 10.68 -22.03
N ALA A 32 -23.45 9.55 -22.54
CA ALA A 32 -22.60 9.52 -23.73
C ALA A 32 -23.39 9.73 -25.03
N GLY A 33 -24.69 9.42 -25.03
CA GLY A 33 -25.55 9.54 -26.21
C GLY A 33 -25.30 8.47 -27.27
N VAL A 34 -24.62 7.38 -26.92
CA VAL A 34 -24.29 6.26 -27.82
C VAL A 34 -24.66 4.93 -27.17
N PRO A 35 -24.96 3.87 -27.94
CA PRO A 35 -25.27 2.54 -27.40
C PRO A 35 -24.08 1.91 -26.68
N PHE A 36 -24.36 1.23 -25.57
CA PHE A 36 -23.38 0.48 -24.77
C PHE A 36 -23.67 -1.01 -24.92
N LYS A 37 -22.76 -1.73 -25.57
CA LYS A 37 -22.86 -3.16 -25.86
C LYS A 37 -22.14 -3.96 -24.78
N ARG A 38 -22.85 -4.90 -24.17
CA ARG A 38 -22.32 -5.76 -23.10
C ARG A 38 -21.75 -7.05 -23.67
N THR A 39 -20.53 -7.41 -23.26
CA THR A 39 -19.96 -8.71 -23.55
C THR A 39 -20.49 -9.78 -22.59
N LYS A 40 -20.74 -10.99 -23.10
CA LYS A 40 -21.20 -12.16 -22.33
C LYS A 40 -20.18 -12.64 -21.31
N CYS A 41 -18.88 -12.54 -21.65
CA CYS A 41 -17.83 -12.78 -20.67
C CYS A 41 -17.56 -11.48 -19.90
N ALA A 42 -17.72 -11.53 -18.58
CA ALA A 42 -17.39 -10.42 -17.69
C ALA A 42 -15.88 -10.33 -17.40
N ASP A 43 -15.12 -11.41 -17.58
CA ASP A 43 -13.68 -11.46 -17.35
C ASP A 43 -12.92 -11.33 -18.67
N ALA A 44 -12.67 -10.08 -19.08
CA ALA A 44 -11.96 -9.77 -20.31
C ALA A 44 -10.49 -10.27 -20.31
N PRO A 45 -9.72 -10.17 -19.21
CA PRO A 45 -8.38 -10.75 -19.15
C PRO A 45 -8.36 -12.27 -19.37
N ALA A 46 -9.23 -13.01 -18.70
CA ALA A 46 -9.30 -14.47 -18.85
C ALA A 46 -9.71 -14.88 -20.28
N LEU A 47 -10.68 -14.17 -20.89
CA LEU A 47 -11.06 -14.39 -22.27
C LEU A 47 -9.92 -14.07 -23.25
N GLY A 48 -9.18 -12.99 -23.02
CA GLY A 48 -8.00 -12.63 -23.82
C GLY A 48 -6.91 -13.70 -23.76
N ALA A 49 -6.62 -14.23 -22.56
CA ALA A 49 -5.68 -15.32 -22.39
C ALA A 49 -6.14 -16.60 -23.12
N ALA A 50 -7.43 -16.94 -23.05
CA ALA A 50 -8.00 -18.09 -23.74
C ALA A 50 -7.94 -17.94 -25.27
N ILE A 51 -8.21 -16.74 -25.80
CA ILE A 51 -8.09 -16.42 -27.24
C ILE A 51 -6.66 -16.65 -27.73
N LEU A 52 -5.67 -16.11 -27.00
CA LEU A 52 -4.26 -16.29 -27.36
C LEU A 52 -3.82 -17.75 -27.27
N ALA A 53 -4.26 -18.46 -26.24
CA ALA A 53 -4.00 -19.90 -26.08
C ALA A 53 -4.63 -20.73 -27.21
N ALA A 54 -5.84 -20.40 -27.64
CA ALA A 54 -6.53 -21.11 -28.73
C ALA A 54 -5.84 -20.90 -30.09
N VAL A 55 -5.31 -19.69 -30.35
CA VAL A 55 -4.47 -19.44 -31.53
C VAL A 55 -3.15 -20.21 -31.44
N ALA A 56 -2.47 -20.15 -30.29
CA ALA A 56 -1.20 -20.87 -30.09
C ALA A 56 -1.36 -22.41 -30.20
N ALA A 57 -2.52 -22.95 -29.80
CA ALA A 57 -2.87 -24.35 -29.94
C ALA A 57 -3.32 -24.74 -31.37
N GLY A 58 -3.40 -23.79 -32.30
CA GLY A 58 -3.84 -24.03 -33.68
C GLY A 58 -5.35 -24.24 -33.84
N CYS A 59 -6.16 -23.92 -32.83
CA CYS A 59 -7.62 -24.01 -32.92
C CYS A 59 -8.21 -22.92 -33.83
N TYR A 60 -7.51 -21.79 -33.97
CA TYR A 60 -7.88 -20.70 -34.86
C TYR A 60 -6.64 -20.20 -35.61
N PRO A 61 -6.79 -19.74 -36.88
CA PRO A 61 -5.66 -19.35 -37.72
C PRO A 61 -4.97 -18.06 -37.25
N ASP A 62 -5.71 -17.14 -36.63
CA ASP A 62 -5.21 -15.88 -36.11
C ASP A 62 -6.10 -15.34 -34.98
N VAL A 63 -5.64 -14.25 -34.35
CA VAL A 63 -6.35 -13.61 -33.24
C VAL A 63 -7.69 -13.03 -33.67
N ALA A 64 -7.82 -12.54 -34.90
CA ALA A 64 -9.07 -11.95 -35.37
C ALA A 64 -10.16 -13.03 -35.52
N ALA A 65 -9.82 -14.18 -36.08
CA ALA A 65 -10.70 -15.34 -36.19
C ALA A 65 -11.09 -15.89 -34.81
N ALA A 66 -10.14 -15.96 -33.88
CA ALA A 66 -10.41 -16.38 -32.50
C ALA A 66 -11.32 -15.39 -31.77
N VAL A 67 -11.09 -14.07 -31.90
CA VAL A 67 -11.97 -13.03 -31.35
C VAL A 67 -13.38 -13.15 -31.91
N ALA A 68 -13.53 -13.28 -33.23
CA ALA A 68 -14.84 -13.43 -33.87
C ALA A 68 -15.60 -14.68 -33.40
N ALA A 69 -14.89 -15.75 -33.07
CA ALA A 69 -15.47 -16.99 -32.59
C ALA A 69 -15.75 -17.02 -31.08
N MET A 70 -14.96 -16.31 -30.27
CA MET A 70 -14.95 -16.44 -28.81
C MET A 70 -15.53 -15.24 -28.06
N VAL A 71 -15.59 -14.06 -28.70
CA VAL A 71 -16.24 -12.88 -28.13
C VAL A 71 -17.71 -12.89 -28.51
N HIS A 72 -18.56 -12.96 -27.50
CA HIS A 72 -20.01 -12.96 -27.69
C HIS A 72 -20.64 -11.77 -26.99
N ASP A 73 -21.59 -11.15 -27.67
CA ASP A 73 -22.43 -10.09 -27.12
C ASP A 73 -23.57 -10.70 -26.31
N ASP A 74 -23.99 -10.00 -25.25
CA ASP A 74 -25.11 -10.39 -24.40
C ASP A 74 -26.34 -9.50 -24.67
N SER A 75 -26.16 -8.18 -24.53
CA SER A 75 -27.24 -7.20 -24.65
C SER A 75 -26.71 -5.84 -25.04
N VAL A 76 -27.55 -4.99 -25.63
CA VAL A 76 -27.24 -3.59 -25.93
C VAL A 76 -28.12 -2.68 -25.09
N VAL A 77 -27.50 -1.71 -24.42
CA VAL A 77 -28.18 -0.65 -23.68
C VAL A 77 -28.19 0.59 -24.57
N HIS A 78 -29.39 1.01 -24.98
CA HIS A 78 -29.56 2.19 -25.82
C HIS A 78 -29.75 3.45 -24.96
N PRO A 79 -29.17 4.59 -25.37
CA PRO A 79 -29.41 5.86 -24.71
C PRO A 79 -30.88 6.25 -24.85
N ARG A 80 -31.44 6.80 -23.77
CA ARG A 80 -32.77 7.41 -23.76
C ARG A 80 -32.65 8.87 -24.20
N PRO A 81 -33.19 9.27 -25.38
CA PRO A 81 -32.99 10.60 -25.93
C PRO A 81 -33.46 11.72 -24.99
N GLU A 82 -34.58 11.49 -24.30
CA GLU A 82 -35.16 12.42 -23.33
C GLU A 82 -34.26 12.62 -22.11
N VAL A 83 -33.57 11.56 -21.66
CA VAL A 83 -32.64 11.63 -20.52
C VAL A 83 -31.29 12.21 -20.94
N HIS A 84 -30.80 11.86 -22.13
CA HIS A 84 -29.61 12.46 -22.72
C HIS A 84 -29.74 13.98 -22.82
N ALA A 85 -30.91 14.47 -23.26
CA ALA A 85 -31.21 15.90 -23.32
C ALA A 85 -31.14 16.56 -21.93
N LEU A 86 -31.58 15.89 -20.87
CA LEU A 86 -31.46 16.40 -19.49
C LEU A 86 -30.00 16.50 -19.03
N TYR A 87 -29.14 15.57 -19.48
CA TYR A 87 -27.72 15.61 -19.18
C TYR A 87 -26.94 16.62 -20.02
N ALA A 88 -27.47 17.09 -21.16
CA ALA A 88 -26.74 17.96 -22.07
C ALA A 88 -26.20 19.24 -21.38
N ALA A 89 -27.03 19.95 -20.61
CA ALA A 89 -26.63 21.17 -19.92
C ALA A 89 -25.67 20.91 -18.73
N PRO A 90 -25.96 19.99 -17.79
CA PRO A 90 -25.01 19.62 -16.73
C PRO A 90 -23.69 19.06 -17.27
N TYR A 91 -23.72 18.27 -18.34
CA TYR A 91 -22.52 17.69 -18.95
C TYR A 91 -21.69 18.74 -19.70
N ALA A 92 -22.32 19.71 -20.34
CA ALA A 92 -21.62 20.86 -20.93
C ALA A 92 -20.95 21.72 -19.84
N ALA A 93 -21.66 21.99 -18.74
CA ALA A 93 -21.11 22.70 -17.58
C ALA A 93 -19.95 21.91 -16.95
N TYR A 94 -20.11 20.59 -16.76
CA TYR A 94 -19.04 19.70 -16.33
C TYR A 94 -17.84 19.77 -17.27
N LYS A 95 -18.00 19.60 -18.59
CA LYS A 95 -16.89 19.67 -19.56
C LYS A 95 -16.20 21.04 -19.59
N ALA A 96 -16.94 22.13 -19.44
CA ALA A 96 -16.38 23.48 -19.44
C ALA A 96 -15.58 23.76 -18.17
N THR A 97 -16.07 23.28 -17.03
CA THR A 97 -15.39 23.41 -15.74
C THR A 97 -14.28 22.37 -15.55
N TYR A 98 -14.38 21.19 -16.17
CA TYR A 98 -13.50 20.06 -15.93
C TYR A 98 -12.03 20.35 -16.19
N PRO A 99 -11.57 21.11 -17.20
CA PRO A 99 -10.15 21.46 -17.33
C PRO A 99 -9.62 22.28 -16.15
N ALA A 100 -10.41 23.27 -15.69
CA ALA A 100 -10.07 24.09 -14.53
C ALA A 100 -10.17 23.30 -13.22
N LEU A 101 -11.22 22.49 -13.08
CA LEU A 101 -11.40 21.57 -11.96
C LEU A 101 -10.36 20.46 -11.97
N LYS A 102 -9.95 19.93 -13.11
CA LYS A 102 -8.92 18.89 -13.26
C LYS A 102 -7.57 19.46 -12.89
N ALA A 103 -7.28 20.70 -13.27
CA ALA A 103 -6.09 21.40 -12.79
C ALA A 103 -6.16 21.60 -11.28
N LEU A 104 -7.33 21.94 -10.72
CA LEU A 104 -7.60 22.05 -9.28
C LEU A 104 -7.74 20.71 -8.54
N MET A 105 -8.04 19.59 -9.19
CA MET A 105 -8.17 18.24 -8.62
C MET A 105 -6.82 17.54 -8.74
N HIS A 106 -6.03 17.83 -9.76
CA HIS A 106 -4.60 17.54 -9.78
C HIS A 106 -3.83 18.51 -8.88
N GLN A 107 -4.30 19.74 -8.68
CA GLN A 107 -3.85 20.67 -7.62
C GLN A 107 -4.57 20.43 -6.31
N GLN A 108 -5.56 19.57 -6.13
CA GLN A 108 -6.02 19.14 -4.81
C GLN A 108 -5.53 17.72 -4.54
N GLY A 109 -5.06 17.02 -5.57
CA GLY A 109 -4.06 15.97 -5.48
C GLY A 109 -2.63 16.51 -5.29
N ARG A 110 -2.32 17.76 -5.70
CA ARG A 110 -1.01 18.45 -5.51
C ARG A 110 -0.99 19.58 -4.47
N GLN A 111 -2.13 20.14 -4.09
CA GLN A 111 -2.37 21.14 -3.00
C GLN A 111 -3.37 20.60 -1.95
N GLY A 112 -3.87 19.37 -2.12
CA GLY A 112 -4.01 18.43 -0.99
C GLY A 112 -2.68 17.71 -0.73
N GLY A 113 -1.71 17.85 -1.64
CA GLY A 113 -0.33 18.15 -1.26
C GLY A 113 -0.22 19.55 -0.62
N SER A 114 -1.05 19.80 0.38
CA SER A 114 -0.70 20.76 1.41
C SER A 114 0.69 20.35 1.86
N ALA A 115 1.60 21.32 2.01
CA ALA A 115 2.74 21.15 2.89
C ALA A 115 2.23 20.33 4.07
N VAL A 116 2.74 19.09 4.20
CA VAL A 116 2.35 18.12 5.22
C VAL A 116 2.01 18.93 6.44
N ALA A 117 0.71 19.08 6.71
CA ALA A 117 0.28 19.81 7.89
C ALA A 117 0.86 18.94 8.99
N ALA A 118 1.98 19.40 9.55
CA ALA A 118 2.42 18.94 10.83
C ALA A 118 1.18 19.15 11.71
N LYS A 119 0.53 18.05 12.04
CA LYS A 119 0.19 17.70 13.41
C LYS A 119 0.16 18.95 14.28
N ASP A 120 -1.00 19.58 14.41
CA ASP A 120 -1.24 20.60 15.42
C ASP A 120 -1.32 20.01 16.84
N ALA A 121 -1.02 18.72 16.99
CA ALA A 121 -0.50 18.21 18.25
C ALA A 121 1.00 18.54 18.32
N PRO A 122 1.49 19.33 19.29
CA PRO A 122 2.92 19.48 19.50
C PRO A 122 3.54 18.09 19.55
N PRO A 123 4.71 17.84 18.92
CA PRO A 123 5.33 16.52 18.96
C PRO A 123 5.61 16.18 20.41
N GLY A 124 4.69 15.41 21.02
CA GLY A 124 4.92 14.80 22.31
C GLY A 124 6.17 13.92 22.22
N PRO A 125 6.90 13.72 23.32
CA PRO A 125 8.15 12.96 23.30
C PRO A 125 7.96 11.57 22.67
N GLY A 126 8.97 11.13 21.90
CA GLY A 126 9.01 9.81 21.25
C GLY A 126 8.48 9.76 19.81
N PRO A 127 8.56 8.58 19.16
CA PRO A 127 8.30 8.43 17.74
C PRO A 127 6.81 8.62 17.38
N GLN A 128 6.56 9.00 16.13
CA GLN A 128 5.24 9.41 15.67
C GLN A 128 4.32 8.20 15.42
N ALA A 129 3.03 8.33 15.70
CA ALA A 129 2.03 7.35 15.29
C ALA A 129 1.92 7.29 13.76
N ARG A 130 2.04 6.09 13.19
CA ARG A 130 1.89 5.84 11.75
C ARG A 130 1.04 4.60 11.50
N ILE A 131 0.07 4.71 10.60
CA ILE A 131 -0.85 3.65 10.20
C ILE A 131 -0.59 3.34 8.73
N CYS A 132 -0.33 2.07 8.46
CA CYS A 132 0.17 1.59 7.18
C CYS A 132 -0.76 0.49 6.65
N PRO A 133 -1.74 0.80 5.79
CA PRO A 133 -2.52 -0.24 5.15
C PRO A 133 -1.62 -1.20 4.36
N SER A 134 -1.74 -2.51 4.62
CA SER A 134 -1.01 -3.53 3.83
C SER A 134 -1.73 -3.78 2.52
N LEU A 135 -1.06 -3.45 1.42
CA LEU A 135 -1.58 -3.62 0.06
C LEU A 135 -1.78 -5.11 -0.30
N LEU A 136 -1.26 -6.05 0.49
CA LEU A 136 -1.55 -7.47 0.32
C LEU A 136 -3.05 -7.78 0.46
N ALA A 137 -3.78 -7.00 1.26
CA ALA A 137 -5.22 -7.15 1.47
C ALA A 137 -6.07 -6.33 0.48
N ALA A 138 -5.44 -5.56 -0.40
CA ALA A 138 -6.12 -4.74 -1.40
C ALA A 138 -6.66 -5.58 -2.57
N ASP A 139 -7.58 -5.00 -3.35
CA ASP A 139 -7.94 -5.55 -4.66
C ASP A 139 -6.74 -5.48 -5.60
N GLN A 140 -6.09 -6.62 -5.81
CA GLN A 140 -4.90 -6.73 -6.66
C GLN A 140 -5.17 -6.37 -8.12
N GLY A 141 -6.43 -6.50 -8.58
CA GLY A 141 -6.84 -6.08 -9.92
C GLY A 141 -6.95 -4.56 -10.08
N ASN A 142 -6.95 -3.81 -8.97
CA ASN A 142 -7.13 -2.36 -8.96
C ASN A 142 -6.23 -1.65 -7.92
N LEU A 143 -4.96 -2.06 -7.81
CA LEU A 143 -4.02 -1.47 -6.84
C LEU A 143 -3.90 0.06 -6.93
N ALA A 144 -3.97 0.63 -8.14
CA ALA A 144 -3.91 2.09 -8.32
C ALA A 144 -5.07 2.82 -7.63
N GLY A 145 -6.29 2.28 -7.75
CA GLY A 145 -7.48 2.79 -7.07
C GLY A 145 -7.39 2.63 -5.56
N GLU A 146 -6.94 1.46 -5.10
CA GLU A 146 -6.79 1.16 -3.66
C GLU A 146 -5.73 2.05 -3.00
N VAL A 147 -4.60 2.31 -3.66
CA VAL A 147 -3.59 3.27 -3.16
C VAL A 147 -4.18 4.66 -3.00
N SER A 148 -4.86 5.16 -4.03
CA SER A 148 -5.45 6.51 -4.01
C SER A 148 -6.50 6.62 -2.91
N ARG A 149 -7.32 5.59 -2.74
CA ARG A 149 -8.32 5.47 -1.68
C ARG A 149 -7.64 5.51 -0.31
N MET A 150 -6.71 4.62 -0.01
CA MET A 150 -6.08 4.55 1.32
C MET A 150 -5.39 5.86 1.73
N LEU A 151 -4.76 6.56 0.79
CA LEU A 151 -4.16 7.88 1.06
C LEU A 151 -5.23 8.93 1.39
N ALA A 152 -6.34 8.95 0.64
CA ALA A 152 -7.46 9.85 0.92
C ALA A 152 -8.16 9.55 2.26
N GLU A 153 -8.15 8.29 2.69
CA GLU A 153 -8.71 7.82 3.97
C GLU A 153 -7.74 8.04 5.15
N GLY A 154 -6.57 8.67 4.93
CA GLY A 154 -5.68 9.11 6.01
C GLY A 154 -4.55 8.14 6.40
N ALA A 155 -4.21 7.20 5.51
CA ALA A 155 -3.00 6.38 5.66
C ALA A 155 -1.74 7.26 5.69
N ASP A 156 -0.80 6.96 6.59
CA ASP A 156 0.50 7.66 6.58
C ASP A 156 1.41 7.07 5.50
N TRP A 157 1.51 5.74 5.48
CA TRP A 157 2.37 4.96 4.59
C TRP A 157 1.55 3.87 3.90
N LEU A 158 2.08 3.32 2.81
CA LEU A 158 1.53 2.14 2.16
C LEU A 158 2.52 0.99 2.37
N HIS A 159 2.06 -0.07 3.04
CA HIS A 159 2.89 -1.23 3.33
C HIS A 159 2.81 -2.22 2.16
N VAL A 160 3.97 -2.60 1.63
CA VAL A 160 4.12 -3.39 0.41
C VAL A 160 4.86 -4.68 0.74
N ASP A 161 4.11 -5.77 0.87
CA ASP A 161 4.65 -7.10 1.16
C ASP A 161 5.21 -7.75 -0.11
N ILE A 162 6.52 -7.97 -0.16
CA ILE A 162 7.26 -8.60 -1.25
C ILE A 162 7.71 -9.99 -0.79
N MET A 163 7.12 -11.01 -1.38
CA MET A 163 7.33 -12.42 -1.05
C MET A 163 7.81 -13.18 -2.30
N ASP A 164 8.74 -14.11 -2.13
CA ASP A 164 9.41 -14.82 -3.24
C ASP A 164 9.02 -16.31 -3.38
N GLY A 165 8.08 -16.80 -2.59
CA GLY A 165 7.68 -18.21 -2.56
C GLY A 165 8.69 -19.17 -1.95
N HIS A 166 9.86 -18.69 -1.49
CA HIS A 166 10.92 -19.52 -0.91
C HIS A 166 11.10 -19.24 0.58
N PHE A 167 11.23 -17.98 0.97
CA PHE A 167 11.35 -17.61 2.38
C PHE A 167 10.03 -17.80 3.12
N VAL A 168 8.92 -17.55 2.42
CA VAL A 168 7.55 -17.79 2.85
C VAL A 168 6.82 -18.56 1.74
N PRO A 169 5.81 -19.39 2.08
CA PRO A 169 5.10 -20.22 1.10
C PRO A 169 4.06 -19.42 0.28
N ASN A 170 4.41 -18.21 -0.14
CA ASN A 170 3.55 -17.35 -0.96
C ASN A 170 4.41 -16.43 -1.86
N LEU A 171 3.87 -16.06 -3.02
CA LEU A 171 4.50 -15.17 -3.99
C LEU A 171 3.56 -13.99 -4.25
N THR A 172 4.04 -12.77 -4.07
CA THR A 172 3.21 -11.56 -4.18
C THR A 172 3.64 -10.71 -5.37
N ILE A 173 4.37 -9.63 -5.11
CA ILE A 173 4.76 -8.60 -6.06
C ILE A 173 6.26 -8.30 -5.90
N GLY A 174 6.83 -7.53 -6.83
CA GLY A 174 8.25 -7.17 -6.80
C GLY A 174 8.49 -5.72 -7.26
N PRO A 175 9.77 -5.34 -7.47
CA PRO A 175 10.14 -3.97 -7.82
C PRO A 175 9.38 -3.33 -9.00
N PRO A 176 9.02 -4.06 -10.10
CA PRO A 176 8.23 -3.46 -11.17
C PRO A 176 6.84 -3.00 -10.73
N VAL A 177 6.20 -3.69 -9.78
CA VAL A 177 4.91 -3.24 -9.22
C VAL A 177 5.13 -2.01 -8.34
N VAL A 178 6.20 -1.97 -7.54
CA VAL A 178 6.54 -0.79 -6.72
C VAL A 178 6.76 0.45 -7.59
N GLU A 179 7.42 0.30 -8.74
CA GLU A 179 7.61 1.39 -9.70
C GLU A 179 6.26 1.92 -10.22
N HIS A 180 5.32 1.03 -10.55
CA HIS A 180 3.98 1.43 -10.93
C HIS A 180 3.25 2.12 -9.77
N LEU A 181 3.33 1.62 -8.53
CA LEU A 181 2.73 2.26 -7.35
C LEU A 181 3.29 3.68 -7.15
N ARG A 182 4.61 3.86 -7.26
CA ARG A 182 5.25 5.18 -7.21
C ARG A 182 4.74 6.11 -8.32
N SER A 183 4.51 5.59 -9.53
CA SER A 183 3.96 6.41 -10.62
C SER A 183 2.53 6.90 -10.34
N GLN A 184 1.73 6.09 -9.66
CA GLN A 184 0.35 6.44 -9.28
C GLN A 184 0.30 7.37 -8.07
N ALA A 185 1.22 7.19 -7.11
CA ALA A 185 1.32 8.01 -5.91
C ALA A 185 2.75 8.55 -5.69
N PRO A 186 3.15 9.63 -6.42
CA PRO A 186 4.52 10.14 -6.41
C PRO A 186 5.05 10.54 -5.04
N GLU A 187 4.19 11.01 -4.14
CA GLU A 187 4.55 11.51 -2.81
C GLU A 187 4.31 10.48 -1.69
N ALA A 188 3.68 9.33 -2.00
CA ALA A 188 3.35 8.35 -0.97
C ALA A 188 4.61 7.72 -0.37
N PHE A 189 4.59 7.46 0.94
CA PHE A 189 5.65 6.70 1.56
C PHE A 189 5.42 5.21 1.31
N LEU A 190 6.29 4.58 0.53
CA LEU A 190 6.21 3.16 0.19
C LEU A 190 7.14 2.37 1.12
N ASP A 191 6.54 1.65 2.06
CA ASP A 191 7.23 0.80 3.04
C ASP A 191 7.29 -0.64 2.52
N CYS A 192 8.43 -1.02 1.93
CA CYS A 192 8.60 -2.30 1.28
C CYS A 192 9.16 -3.33 2.26
N HIS A 193 8.38 -4.37 2.56
CA HIS A 193 8.73 -5.45 3.45
C HIS A 193 9.17 -6.68 2.65
N LEU A 194 10.43 -7.09 2.83
CA LEU A 194 11.07 -8.17 2.08
C LEU A 194 11.01 -9.49 2.87
N SER A 195 9.97 -10.27 2.60
CA SER A 195 9.86 -11.68 2.99
C SER A 195 10.45 -12.58 1.89
N CYS A 196 11.76 -12.45 1.64
CA CYS A 196 12.46 -13.18 0.59
C CYS A 196 13.82 -13.75 1.06
N SER A 197 14.29 -14.80 0.39
CA SER A 197 15.52 -15.53 0.75
C SER A 197 16.79 -14.78 0.37
N ASN A 198 16.73 -13.88 -0.61
CA ASN A 198 17.86 -13.05 -1.04
C ASN A 198 17.47 -11.56 -1.10
N PRO A 199 17.31 -10.88 0.04
CA PRO A 199 16.87 -9.48 0.08
C PRO A 199 17.86 -8.54 -0.61
N ALA A 200 19.17 -8.81 -0.54
CA ALA A 200 20.20 -8.00 -1.17
C ALA A 200 20.00 -7.87 -2.70
N GLY A 201 19.50 -8.92 -3.35
CA GLY A 201 19.23 -8.92 -4.79
C GLY A 201 18.11 -7.97 -5.24
N LEU A 202 17.21 -7.56 -4.33
CA LEU A 202 16.06 -6.71 -4.66
C LEU A 202 16.28 -5.23 -4.36
N VAL A 203 17.24 -4.89 -3.51
CA VAL A 203 17.46 -3.52 -2.99
C VAL A 203 17.70 -2.51 -4.12
N ASP A 204 18.52 -2.85 -5.12
CA ASP A 204 18.80 -1.93 -6.24
C ASP A 204 17.55 -1.71 -7.12
N GLY A 205 16.73 -2.74 -7.30
CA GLY A 205 15.45 -2.63 -8.00
C GLY A 205 14.47 -1.72 -7.26
N LEU A 206 14.40 -1.84 -5.93
CA LEU A 206 13.54 -1.02 -5.08
C LEU A 206 14.00 0.44 -5.01
N SER A 207 15.31 0.69 -5.00
CA SER A 207 15.86 2.05 -5.11
C SER A 207 15.49 2.69 -6.46
N LYS A 208 15.61 1.96 -7.57
CA LYS A 208 15.16 2.43 -8.90
C LYS A 208 13.66 2.71 -8.93
N ALA A 209 12.86 1.85 -8.30
CA ALA A 209 11.42 2.04 -8.11
C ALA A 209 11.07 3.16 -7.12
N LYS A 210 12.06 3.77 -6.46
CA LYS A 210 11.93 4.81 -5.43
C LYS A 210 11.06 4.37 -4.26
N ALA A 211 11.31 3.18 -3.73
CA ALA A 211 10.80 2.79 -2.41
C ALA A 211 11.27 3.80 -1.34
N SER A 212 10.45 4.04 -0.31
CA SER A 212 10.78 5.00 0.75
C SER A 212 11.50 4.33 1.92
N SER A 213 11.10 3.10 2.23
CA SER A 213 11.67 2.24 3.26
C SER A 213 11.79 0.83 2.72
N VAL A 214 12.86 0.13 3.12
CA VAL A 214 13.06 -1.29 2.85
C VAL A 214 13.35 -1.99 4.17
N THR A 215 12.48 -2.93 4.53
CA THR A 215 12.58 -3.74 5.74
C THR A 215 12.88 -5.18 5.36
N PHE A 216 14.01 -5.73 5.83
CA PHE A 216 14.42 -7.10 5.51
C PHE A 216 14.41 -8.00 6.76
N HIS A 217 14.16 -9.29 6.56
CA HIS A 217 14.28 -10.29 7.62
C HIS A 217 15.73 -10.60 7.98
N THR A 218 16.08 -10.53 9.26
CA THR A 218 17.40 -10.98 9.73
C THR A 218 17.59 -12.49 9.52
N GLU A 219 16.51 -13.26 9.54
CA GLU A 219 16.52 -14.70 9.33
C GLU A 219 16.91 -15.08 7.89
N ALA A 220 16.60 -14.23 6.91
CA ALA A 220 17.04 -14.42 5.53
C ALA A 220 18.57 -14.33 5.38
N LEU A 221 19.25 -13.72 6.36
CA LEU A 221 20.70 -13.62 6.46
C LEU A 221 21.28 -14.59 7.51
N GLY A 222 20.49 -15.58 7.96
CA GLY A 222 20.92 -16.52 8.99
C GLY A 222 21.11 -15.89 10.37
N ASN A 223 20.47 -14.75 10.65
CA ASN A 223 20.65 -13.94 11.86
C ASN A 223 22.06 -13.36 12.03
N ASP A 224 22.84 -13.28 10.94
CA ASP A 224 24.17 -12.68 10.96
C ASP A 224 24.07 -11.15 11.07
N VAL A 225 24.54 -10.63 12.21
CA VAL A 225 24.55 -9.19 12.54
C VAL A 225 25.40 -8.39 11.56
N VAL A 226 26.54 -8.92 11.11
CA VAL A 226 27.46 -8.23 10.20
C VAL A 226 26.82 -8.13 8.82
N ALA A 227 26.21 -9.22 8.34
CA ALA A 227 25.48 -9.22 7.09
C ALA A 227 24.28 -8.26 7.13
N ALA A 228 23.52 -8.26 8.23
CA ALA A 228 22.40 -7.34 8.44
C ALA A 228 22.87 -5.87 8.44
N ALA A 229 23.97 -5.55 9.14
CA ALA A 229 24.55 -4.21 9.16
C ALA A 229 24.98 -3.75 7.76
N ALA A 230 25.64 -4.62 7.00
CA ALA A 230 26.07 -4.32 5.64
C ALA A 230 24.88 -4.06 4.70
N LEU A 231 23.81 -4.85 4.81
CA LEU A 231 22.59 -4.66 4.01
C LEU A 231 21.85 -3.37 4.39
N ALA A 232 21.70 -3.09 5.69
CA ALA A 232 21.09 -1.85 6.17
C ALA A 232 21.88 -0.61 5.68
N ALA A 233 23.21 -0.65 5.76
CA ALA A 233 24.07 0.41 5.24
C ALA A 233 23.90 0.59 3.71
N ARG A 234 23.79 -0.51 2.96
CA ARG A 234 23.52 -0.46 1.50
C ARG A 234 22.17 0.19 1.21
N ILE A 235 21.10 -0.20 1.88
CA ILE A 235 19.76 0.39 1.73
C ILE A 235 19.82 1.91 1.96
N ARG A 236 20.49 2.35 3.03
CA ARG A 236 20.66 3.78 3.34
C ARG A 236 21.50 4.53 2.32
N SER A 237 22.57 3.91 1.81
CA SER A 237 23.43 4.53 0.77
C SER A 237 22.65 4.82 -0.53
N LEU A 238 21.54 4.12 -0.75
CA LEU A 238 20.63 4.31 -1.87
C LEU A 238 19.49 5.30 -1.57
N GLY A 239 19.54 6.00 -0.44
CA GLY A 239 18.58 7.04 -0.05
C GLY A 239 17.27 6.53 0.55
N MET A 240 17.18 5.24 0.89
CA MET A 240 15.99 4.62 1.50
C MET A 240 16.17 4.47 3.01
N ARG A 241 15.08 4.45 3.76
CA ARG A 241 15.11 4.03 5.17
C ARG A 241 15.35 2.53 5.26
N ALA A 242 16.12 2.09 6.26
CA ALA A 242 16.44 0.69 6.50
C ALA A 242 15.69 0.16 7.72
N GLY A 243 14.93 -0.91 7.51
CA GLY A 243 14.25 -1.64 8.57
C GLY A 243 14.77 -3.07 8.71
N VAL A 244 14.60 -3.65 9.91
CA VAL A 244 14.87 -5.07 10.16
C VAL A 244 13.63 -5.74 10.74
N ALA A 245 13.22 -6.85 10.15
CA ALA A 245 12.08 -7.65 10.57
C ALA A 245 12.50 -8.87 11.39
N LEU A 246 11.64 -9.24 12.33
CA LEU A 246 11.72 -10.44 13.17
C LEU A 246 10.42 -11.22 13.04
N LYS A 247 10.53 -12.50 12.69
CA LYS A 247 9.44 -13.48 12.80
C LYS A 247 9.02 -13.65 14.26
N PRO A 248 7.82 -14.19 14.54
CA PRO A 248 7.34 -14.37 15.92
C PRO A 248 8.35 -15.12 16.80
N GLY A 249 8.90 -16.23 16.31
CA GLY A 249 9.85 -17.07 17.05
C GLY A 249 11.28 -16.55 17.16
N THR A 250 11.63 -15.45 16.49
CA THR A 250 13.00 -14.91 16.49
C THR A 250 13.18 -13.92 17.64
N PRO A 251 14.10 -14.15 18.59
CA PRO A 251 14.29 -13.27 19.75
C PRO A 251 14.76 -11.86 19.35
N GLU A 252 14.31 -10.82 20.06
CA GLU A 252 14.74 -9.42 19.86
C GLU A 252 16.23 -9.21 20.12
N GLU A 253 16.85 -10.03 20.97
CA GLU A 253 18.24 -9.90 21.35
C GLU A 253 19.17 -9.98 20.14
N ILE A 254 18.73 -10.63 19.05
CA ILE A 254 19.48 -10.75 17.80
C ILE A 254 19.74 -9.37 17.17
N VAL A 255 18.82 -8.41 17.32
CA VAL A 255 18.98 -7.08 16.71
C VAL A 255 19.68 -6.07 17.62
N PHE A 256 19.86 -6.36 18.92
CA PHE A 256 20.51 -5.42 19.83
C PHE A 256 21.94 -5.06 19.41
N PRO A 257 22.82 -6.01 19.03
CA PRO A 257 24.16 -5.66 18.57
C PRO A 257 24.14 -4.77 17.33
N LEU A 258 23.19 -4.98 16.42
CA LEU A 258 23.02 -4.16 15.22
C LEU A 258 22.61 -2.72 15.58
N LEU A 259 21.63 -2.57 16.47
CA LEU A 259 21.10 -1.27 16.92
C LEU A 259 22.11 -0.51 17.79
N ASP A 260 22.88 -1.22 18.63
CA ASP A 260 23.88 -0.62 19.53
C ASP A 260 25.14 -0.17 18.78
N ALA A 261 25.58 -0.93 17.76
CA ALA A 261 26.78 -0.62 17.00
C ALA A 261 26.63 0.66 16.16
N SER A 262 25.42 0.94 15.68
CA SER A 262 25.11 2.17 14.96
C SER A 262 23.62 2.52 15.10
N PRO A 263 23.26 3.35 16.09
CA PRO A 263 21.87 3.75 16.35
C PRO A 263 21.17 4.44 15.17
N SER A 264 21.92 4.89 14.16
CA SER A 264 21.41 5.51 12.94
C SER A 264 21.41 4.56 11.72
N ALA A 265 21.90 3.33 11.85
CA ALA A 265 21.95 2.36 10.74
C ALA A 265 20.59 1.72 10.44
N VAL A 266 19.72 1.59 11.44
CA VAL A 266 18.38 1.02 11.32
C VAL A 266 17.37 2.04 11.80
N ASP A 267 16.42 2.39 10.95
CA ASP A 267 15.38 3.38 11.22
C ASP A 267 14.14 2.77 11.88
N MET A 268 13.92 1.45 11.70
CA MET A 268 12.72 0.76 12.14
C MET A 268 12.97 -0.72 12.44
N VAL A 269 12.31 -1.27 13.46
CA VAL A 269 12.24 -2.72 13.68
C VAL A 269 10.80 -3.19 13.51
N LEU A 270 10.59 -4.17 12.63
CA LEU A 270 9.31 -4.82 12.40
C LEU A 270 9.21 -6.11 13.22
N CYS A 271 8.25 -6.18 14.14
CA CYS A 271 7.89 -7.39 14.85
C CYS A 271 6.66 -8.01 14.20
N LEU A 272 6.83 -9.16 13.53
CA LEU A 272 5.68 -9.90 13.02
C LEU A 272 4.86 -10.48 14.18
N THR A 273 3.56 -10.25 14.11
CA THR A 273 2.56 -10.69 15.10
C THR A 273 1.67 -11.80 14.54
N VAL A 274 2.07 -12.40 13.42
CA VAL A 274 1.57 -13.64 12.82
C VAL A 274 2.74 -14.33 12.12
N GLU A 275 2.60 -15.60 11.75
CA GLU A 275 3.58 -16.23 10.85
C GLU A 275 3.49 -15.59 9.45
N PRO A 276 4.61 -15.19 8.83
CA PRO A 276 4.56 -14.49 7.54
C PRO A 276 4.09 -15.42 6.42
N GLY A 277 3.45 -14.81 5.41
CA GLY A 277 3.07 -15.48 4.16
C GLY A 277 1.63 -15.17 3.74
N PHE A 278 0.68 -15.16 4.68
CA PHE A 278 -0.73 -14.94 4.38
C PHE A 278 -1.40 -13.94 5.32
N GLY A 279 -2.28 -13.10 4.77
CA GLY A 279 -3.17 -12.24 5.56
C GLY A 279 -4.29 -13.02 6.26
N GLY A 280 -4.99 -12.35 7.18
CA GLY A 280 -6.18 -12.88 7.86
C GLY A 280 -5.91 -13.77 9.08
N GLN A 281 -4.65 -13.95 9.47
CA GLN A 281 -4.28 -14.67 10.68
C GLN A 281 -4.56 -13.86 11.95
N SER A 282 -4.72 -14.57 13.07
CA SER A 282 -5.01 -13.95 14.37
C SER A 282 -3.75 -13.38 15.03
N PHE A 283 -3.89 -12.20 15.63
CA PHE A 283 -2.81 -11.50 16.32
C PHE A 283 -2.21 -12.32 17.48
N MET A 284 -0.89 -12.53 17.44
CA MET A 284 -0.12 -13.25 18.45
C MET A 284 0.34 -12.32 19.57
N HIS A 285 -0.45 -12.24 20.64
CA HIS A 285 -0.12 -11.43 21.83
C HIS A 285 1.20 -11.85 22.52
N SER A 286 1.67 -13.08 22.30
CA SER A 286 2.95 -13.59 22.79
C SER A 286 4.16 -12.82 22.24
N VAL A 287 4.02 -12.03 21.17
CA VAL A 287 5.07 -11.18 20.61
C VAL A 287 5.19 -9.84 21.35
N LEU A 288 4.16 -9.39 22.08
CA LEU A 288 4.18 -8.08 22.75
C LEU A 288 5.35 -7.86 23.74
N PRO A 289 5.84 -8.86 24.50
CA PRO A 289 7.05 -8.71 25.31
C PRO A 289 8.28 -8.26 24.50
N LYS A 290 8.45 -8.75 23.27
CA LYS A 290 9.50 -8.34 22.32
C LYS A 290 9.43 -6.85 22.01
N VAL A 291 8.21 -6.37 21.71
CA VAL A 291 7.92 -4.96 21.43
C VAL A 291 8.24 -4.10 22.65
N THR A 292 7.88 -4.56 23.85
CA THR A 292 8.19 -3.88 25.12
C THR A 292 9.68 -3.81 25.39
N ALA A 293 10.42 -4.90 25.18
CA ALA A 293 11.87 -4.93 25.35
C ALA A 293 12.57 -3.94 24.40
N LEU A 294 12.18 -3.95 23.11
CA LEU A 294 12.67 -3.00 22.10
C LEU A 294 12.36 -1.55 22.48
N ARG A 295 11.12 -1.23 22.86
CA ARG A 295 10.73 0.14 23.22
C ARG A 295 11.48 0.64 24.45
N ARG A 296 11.68 -0.21 25.46
CA ARG A 296 12.43 0.14 26.68
C ARG A 296 13.89 0.44 26.39
N ARG A 297 14.53 -0.35 25.52
CA ARG A 297 15.94 -0.17 25.17
C ARG A 297 16.18 0.95 24.17
N TYR A 298 15.26 1.15 23.22
CA TYR A 298 15.36 2.12 22.13
C TYR A 298 14.13 3.05 22.09
N PRO A 299 14.04 4.03 23.00
CA PRO A 299 12.84 4.85 23.17
C PRO A 299 12.45 5.65 21.93
N GLY A 300 13.43 6.05 21.10
CA GLY A 300 13.20 6.84 19.88
C GLY A 300 12.99 6.02 18.60
N LEU A 301 13.20 4.70 18.64
CA LEU A 301 13.14 3.83 17.45
C LEU A 301 11.70 3.66 16.96
N ASP A 302 11.50 3.66 15.64
CA ASP A 302 10.22 3.22 15.09
C ASP A 302 10.07 1.71 15.27
N ILE A 303 9.00 1.29 15.95
CA ILE A 303 8.68 -0.13 16.13
C ILE A 303 7.36 -0.39 15.42
N GLN A 304 7.45 -1.26 14.42
CA GLN A 304 6.34 -1.68 13.59
C GLN A 304 5.81 -3.04 14.06
N VAL A 305 4.49 -3.21 14.01
CA VAL A 305 3.86 -4.53 14.10
C VAL A 305 3.03 -4.79 12.85
N ASP A 306 3.09 -6.02 12.37
CA ASP A 306 2.33 -6.50 11.21
C ASP A 306 1.71 -7.87 11.49
N GLY A 307 0.48 -8.06 11.02
CA GLY A 307 -0.32 -9.27 11.21
C GLY A 307 -1.46 -9.14 12.23
N GLY A 308 -2.71 -9.22 11.78
CA GLY A 308 -3.86 -9.26 12.69
C GLY A 308 -4.14 -7.95 13.45
N VAL A 309 -3.51 -6.83 13.08
CA VAL A 309 -3.76 -5.51 13.68
C VAL A 309 -5.14 -4.99 13.27
N ASN A 310 -5.94 -4.62 14.25
CA ASN A 310 -7.31 -4.10 14.10
C ASN A 310 -7.68 -3.27 15.36
N PRO A 311 -8.85 -2.60 15.40
CA PRO A 311 -9.23 -1.78 16.55
C PRO A 311 -9.24 -2.49 17.92
N LEU A 312 -9.39 -3.82 17.96
CA LEU A 312 -9.35 -4.61 19.19
C LEU A 312 -7.92 -4.93 19.66
N THR A 313 -6.94 -5.00 18.74
CA THR A 313 -5.55 -5.41 19.03
C THR A 313 -4.58 -4.23 19.09
N ALA A 314 -4.94 -3.11 18.45
CA ALA A 314 -4.10 -1.92 18.35
C ALA A 314 -3.71 -1.34 19.71
N ALA A 315 -4.65 -1.29 20.67
CA ALA A 315 -4.38 -0.79 22.01
C ALA A 315 -3.30 -1.61 22.74
N ALA A 316 -3.32 -2.94 22.60
CA ALA A 316 -2.33 -3.82 23.21
C ALA A 316 -0.95 -3.66 22.54
N ALA A 317 -0.89 -3.56 21.21
CA ALA A 317 0.34 -3.31 20.47
C ALA A 317 0.94 -1.94 20.83
N ALA A 318 0.11 -0.90 20.89
CA ALA A 318 0.50 0.45 21.27
C ALA A 318 1.00 0.52 22.71
N ALA A 319 0.29 -0.11 23.66
CA ALA A 319 0.70 -0.20 25.06
C ALA A 319 2.01 -1.00 25.24
N ALA A 320 2.32 -1.95 24.34
CA ALA A 320 3.61 -2.62 24.33
C ALA A 320 4.74 -1.73 23.79
N GLY A 321 4.42 -0.65 23.07
CA GLY A 321 5.39 0.32 22.56
C GLY A 321 5.47 0.44 21.04
N ALA A 322 4.61 -0.25 20.28
CA ALA A 322 4.54 -0.08 18.84
C ALA A 322 4.00 1.31 18.47
N ASN A 323 4.59 1.95 17.48
CA ASN A 323 4.14 3.25 16.98
C ASN A 323 3.83 3.25 15.48
N VAL A 324 4.21 2.18 14.77
CA VAL A 324 3.87 1.95 13.38
C VAL A 324 2.98 0.70 13.32
N LEU A 325 1.75 0.83 12.82
CA LEU A 325 0.78 -0.26 12.79
C LEU A 325 0.44 -0.62 11.35
N VAL A 326 0.75 -1.87 10.95
CA VAL A 326 0.36 -2.39 9.64
C VAL A 326 -0.97 -3.11 9.74
N ALA A 327 -1.96 -2.68 8.97
CA ALA A 327 -3.30 -3.25 9.01
C ALA A 327 -3.79 -3.61 7.59
N GLY A 328 -4.07 -4.89 7.36
CA GLY A 328 -4.60 -5.39 6.09
C GLY A 328 -6.13 -5.42 6.07
N SER A 329 -6.69 -6.62 6.30
CA SER A 329 -8.14 -6.89 6.19
C SER A 329 -9.02 -5.99 7.04
N ALA A 330 -8.54 -5.55 8.21
CA ALA A 330 -9.29 -4.65 9.09
C ALA A 330 -9.58 -3.29 8.45
N VAL A 331 -8.68 -2.79 7.58
CA VAL A 331 -8.85 -1.51 6.88
C VAL A 331 -9.56 -1.73 5.54
N PHE A 332 -9.08 -2.65 4.70
CA PHE A 332 -9.65 -2.88 3.37
C PHE A 332 -11.06 -3.49 3.39
N GLY A 333 -11.38 -4.27 4.42
CA GLY A 333 -12.71 -4.85 4.63
C GLY A 333 -13.69 -3.95 5.38
N ALA A 334 -13.27 -2.77 5.83
CA ALA A 334 -14.14 -1.85 6.56
C ALA A 334 -15.09 -1.10 5.61
N GLN A 335 -16.31 -0.83 6.10
CA GLN A 335 -17.23 0.09 5.43
C GLN A 335 -16.70 1.52 5.45
N ASP A 336 -15.99 1.90 6.51
CA ASP A 336 -15.36 3.20 6.72
C ASP A 336 -13.88 3.00 7.10
N PRO A 337 -12.97 2.94 6.11
CA PRO A 337 -11.54 2.79 6.35
C PRO A 337 -10.93 3.96 7.12
N ALA A 338 -11.34 5.21 6.85
CA ALA A 338 -10.86 6.37 7.59
C ALA A 338 -11.13 6.27 9.08
N SER A 339 -12.33 5.83 9.49
CA SER A 339 -12.66 5.62 10.89
C SER A 339 -11.75 4.56 11.54
N VAL A 340 -11.49 3.46 10.84
CA VAL A 340 -10.56 2.42 11.34
C VAL A 340 -9.14 2.98 11.47
N ILE A 341 -8.63 3.66 10.44
CA ILE A 341 -7.29 4.27 10.45
C ILE A 341 -7.16 5.27 11.61
N ALA A 342 -8.17 6.11 11.83
CA ALA A 342 -8.21 7.05 12.94
C ALA A 342 -8.20 6.32 14.30
N ALA A 343 -9.02 5.28 14.48
CA ALA A 343 -9.05 4.50 15.72
C ALA A 343 -7.71 3.82 16.03
N LEU A 344 -7.03 3.28 15.02
CA LEU A 344 -5.69 2.71 15.19
C LEU A 344 -4.67 3.79 15.60
N ARG A 345 -4.76 4.98 15.01
CA ARG A 345 -3.90 6.12 15.32
C ARG A 345 -4.12 6.60 16.75
N ASP A 346 -5.37 6.74 17.16
CA ASP A 346 -5.76 7.17 18.50
C ASP A 346 -5.30 6.18 19.57
N ALA A 347 -5.32 4.88 19.27
CA ALA A 347 -4.76 3.86 20.16
C ALA A 347 -3.25 4.10 20.44
N VAL A 348 -2.48 4.46 19.41
CA VAL A 348 -1.06 4.80 19.56
C VAL A 348 -0.87 6.10 20.33
N ILE A 349 -1.64 7.15 19.99
CA ILE A 349 -1.55 8.45 20.67
C ILE A 349 -1.91 8.31 22.16
N GLY A 350 -3.02 7.64 22.47
CA GLY A 350 -3.47 7.43 23.84
C GLY A 350 -2.51 6.57 24.66
N ALA A 351 -1.90 5.54 24.07
CA ALA A 351 -0.88 4.75 24.77
C ALA A 351 0.37 5.59 25.10
N LYS A 352 0.78 6.50 24.22
CA LYS A 352 1.93 7.39 24.46
C LYS A 352 1.68 8.33 25.65
N GLU A 353 0.48 8.84 25.82
CA GLU A 353 0.11 9.70 26.95
C GLU A 353 0.22 8.96 28.30
N GLN A 354 -0.02 7.65 28.30
CA GLN A 354 0.05 6.78 29.48
C GLN A 354 1.47 6.25 29.76
N MET A 355 2.45 6.57 28.90
CA MET A 355 3.85 6.17 29.05
C MET A 355 4.76 7.38 29.36
N PRO A 356 4.65 8.03 30.54
CA PRO A 356 5.35 9.27 30.83
C PRO A 356 6.89 9.14 30.91
N TRP A 357 7.47 7.93 30.86
CA TRP A 357 8.94 7.69 30.97
C TRP A 357 9.65 7.23 29.69
N LEU A 358 9.22 7.77 28.54
CA LEU A 358 10.18 8.24 27.54
C LEU A 358 10.93 9.51 28.02
N ALA A 359 10.47 10.15 29.12
CA ALA A 359 10.97 11.44 29.61
C ALA A 359 12.36 11.48 30.31
N PRO A 360 12.88 10.46 31.04
CA PRO A 360 14.17 10.62 31.74
C PRO A 360 15.43 10.40 30.88
N LEU A 361 15.32 9.83 29.67
CA LEU A 361 16.49 9.44 28.86
C LEU A 361 17.17 10.59 28.11
N LEU A 362 16.71 11.84 28.29
CA LEU A 362 17.32 13.06 27.72
C LEU A 362 18.05 13.93 28.77
N CYS A 363 18.05 13.55 30.05
CA CYS A 363 18.71 14.28 31.14
C CYS A 363 20.01 13.62 31.63
N GLN A 364 20.81 13.00 30.74
CA GLN A 364 22.22 12.80 31.03
C GLN A 364 23.02 13.95 30.39
N PRO A 365 23.63 14.85 31.19
CA PRO A 365 24.54 15.83 30.62
C PRO A 365 25.70 15.06 30.00
N GLN A 366 25.94 15.27 28.72
CA GLN A 366 27.18 14.88 28.07
C GLN A 366 28.33 15.40 28.94
N MET A 367 29.03 14.50 29.62
CA MET A 367 30.33 14.83 30.21
C MET A 367 31.25 15.18 29.04
N LEU A 368 31.31 16.47 28.72
CA LEU A 368 32.39 17.05 27.95
C LEU A 368 33.69 16.67 28.67
N SER A 369 34.52 15.85 28.02
CA SER A 369 35.89 15.66 28.50
C SER A 369 36.62 17.01 28.39
N PRO A 370 37.37 17.44 29.42
CA PRO A 370 38.21 18.61 29.28
C PRO A 370 39.35 18.24 28.33
N ARG A 371 39.39 18.89 27.17
CA ARG A 371 40.59 18.94 26.35
C ARG A 371 41.66 19.69 27.14
N SER A 372 42.73 19.00 27.52
CA SER A 372 44.04 19.57 27.84
C SER A 372 44.90 19.63 26.59
#